data_AF-E2J6D2-F1
#
_entry.id   AF-E2J6D2-F1
#
_cell.length_a   1.000
_cell.length_b   1.000
_cell.length_c   1.000
_cell.angle_alpha   90.00
_cell.angle_beta   90.00
_cell.angle_gamma   90.00
#
_symmetry.space_group_name_H-M   'P 1'
#
loop_
_entity.id
_entity.type
_entity.pdbx_description
1 polymer ?
#
loop_
_entity_poly.entity_id
_entity_poly.type
_entity_poly.pdbx_seq_one_letter_code
_entity_poly.pdbx_strand_id
1 'polypeptide(L)'
;YLQFQFKCDCYYTNGTERVKYVKRYIHNRQQFVHFDSDVGLYVVDSPLGEPTAKYWYSQPDILESDLAEVDRVCRHNYGVFTPFSVDRRVQPKVEIYQMQSGSLPQTNRLVCYVAGFYPAEIGVKWFKNGQE
;
A
#
# COMPACT_ATOMS: atom_id res chain seq x y z
N TYR A 1 12.19 -25.47 4.64
CA TYR A 1 12.79 -24.14 4.49
C TYR A 1 12.07 -23.20 5.46
N LEU A 2 12.79 -22.61 6.41
CA LEU A 2 12.22 -21.62 7.34
C LEU A 2 12.41 -20.24 6.72
N GLN A 3 11.34 -19.45 6.67
CA GLN A 3 11.35 -18.09 6.14
C GLN A 3 11.10 -17.09 7.26
N PHE A 4 12.00 -16.12 7.40
CA PHE A 4 11.81 -14.96 8.26
C PHE A 4 11.69 -13.71 7.38
N GLN A 5 10.69 -12.87 7.66
CA GLN A 5 10.51 -11.58 7.00
C GLN A 5 10.35 -10.48 8.03
N PHE A 6 10.91 -9.33 7.69
CA PHE A 6 10.79 -8.10 8.41
C PHE A 6 10.13 -7.07 7.50
N LYS A 7 9.10 -6.37 7.99
CA LYS A 7 8.40 -5.33 7.22
C LYS A 7 8.22 -4.07 8.05
N CYS A 8 8.36 -2.92 7.40
CA CYS A 8 8.10 -1.61 7.96
C CYS A 8 7.08 -0.92 7.06
N ASP A 9 5.87 -0.72 7.57
CA ASP A 9 4.79 -0.07 6.86
C ASP A 9 4.56 1.33 7.45
N CYS A 10 4.36 2.32 6.58
CA CYS A 10 3.94 3.66 6.94
C CYS A 10 2.57 3.93 6.32
N TYR A 11 1.56 4.18 7.14
CA TYR A 11 0.21 4.50 6.68
C TYR A 11 -0.03 6.00 6.83
N TYR A 12 -0.42 6.64 5.73
CA TYR A 12 -0.58 8.08 5.60
C TYR A 12 -2.05 8.41 5.42
N THR A 13 -2.62 9.25 6.30
CA THR A 13 -3.99 9.76 6.17
C THR A 13 -3.95 11.28 6.09
N ASN A 14 -4.64 11.84 5.09
CA ASN A 14 -4.61 13.27 4.76
C ASN A 14 -3.17 13.79 4.58
N GLY A 15 -2.40 13.12 3.73
CA GLY A 15 -0.97 13.40 3.60
C GLY A 15 -0.20 12.93 4.83
N THR A 16 0.53 13.82 5.49
CA THR A 16 1.33 13.50 6.69
C THR A 16 0.72 14.00 8.00
N GLU A 17 -0.55 14.45 7.97
CA GLU A 17 -1.28 14.90 9.16
C GLU A 17 -1.35 13.78 10.20
N ARG A 18 -1.77 12.57 9.76
CA ARG A 18 -1.77 11.37 10.59
C ARG A 18 -0.92 10.30 9.91
N VAL A 19 0.12 9.86 10.62
CA VAL A 19 1.08 8.87 10.15
C VAL A 19 1.20 7.77 11.18
N LYS A 20 0.97 6.54 10.76
CA LYS A 20 1.13 5.34 11.58
C LYS A 20 2.30 4.52 11.06
N TYR A 21 3.26 4.23 11.92
CA TYR A 21 4.36 3.33 11.64
C TYR A 21 4.08 1.96 12.25
N VAL A 22 4.28 0.90 11.45
CA VAL A 22 4.11 -0.48 11.90
C VAL A 22 5.32 -1.31 11.48
N LYS A 23 5.99 -1.94 12.45
CA LYS A 23 7.17 -2.78 12.25
C LYS A 23 6.82 -4.23 12.56
N ARG A 24 6.76 -5.10 11.56
CA ARG A 24 6.25 -6.48 11.64
C ARG A 24 7.38 -7.50 11.55
N TYR A 25 7.29 -8.52 12.40
CA TYR A 25 8.14 -9.70 12.33
C TYR A 25 7.29 -10.93 12.00
N ILE A 26 7.70 -11.63 10.94
CA ILE A 26 6.89 -12.66 10.28
C ILE A 26 7.73 -13.91 10.10
N HIS A 27 7.23 -15.04 10.59
CA HIS A 27 7.84 -16.35 10.43
C HIS A 27 6.92 -17.26 9.63
N ASN A 28 7.40 -17.82 8.51
CA ASN A 28 6.62 -18.66 7.60
C ASN A 28 5.24 -18.06 7.23
N ARG A 29 5.22 -16.77 6.89
CA ARG A 29 4.01 -15.97 6.59
C ARG A 29 3.06 -15.72 7.76
N GLN A 30 3.38 -16.20 8.96
CA GLN A 30 2.66 -15.87 10.18
C GLN A 30 3.37 -14.73 10.89
N GLN A 31 2.73 -13.57 10.96
CA GLN A 31 3.18 -12.50 11.84
C GLN A 31 3.08 -12.97 13.28
N PHE A 32 4.13 -12.77 14.06
CA PHE A 32 4.14 -13.19 15.46
C PHE A 32 4.22 -12.03 16.45
N VAL A 33 4.82 -10.91 16.07
CA VAL A 33 4.84 -9.67 16.85
C VAL A 33 4.96 -8.47 15.91
N HIS A 34 4.40 -7.32 16.29
CA HIS A 34 4.63 -6.06 15.61
C HIS A 34 4.70 -4.89 16.57
N PHE A 35 5.50 -3.87 16.27
CA PHE A 35 5.38 -2.56 16.89
C PHE A 35 4.29 -1.76 16.18
N ASP A 36 3.43 -1.09 16.94
CA ASP A 36 2.40 -0.18 16.45
C ASP A 36 2.62 1.20 17.08
N SER A 37 2.89 2.23 16.26
CA SER A 37 3.17 3.58 16.76
C SER A 37 1.97 4.23 17.46
N ASP A 38 0.74 3.85 17.13
CA ASP A 38 -0.45 4.38 17.81
C ASP A 38 -0.58 3.81 19.23
N VAL A 39 -0.05 2.60 19.45
CA VAL A 39 0.01 1.95 20.77
C VAL A 39 1.30 2.33 21.50
N GLY A 40 2.38 2.58 20.76
CA GLY A 40 3.73 2.87 21.25
C GLY A 40 4.49 1.65 21.76
N LEU A 41 4.06 0.44 21.41
CA LEU A 41 4.55 -0.82 21.97
C LEU A 41 4.49 -1.98 20.95
N TYR A 42 5.27 -3.02 21.22
CA TYR A 42 5.26 -4.31 20.52
C TYR A 42 4.05 -5.20 20.89
N VAL A 43 3.03 -5.22 20.05
CA VAL A 43 1.84 -6.07 20.17
C VAL A 43 2.13 -7.51 19.75
N VAL A 44 1.70 -8.47 20.57
CA VAL A 44 1.82 -9.91 20.34
C VAL A 44 0.70 -10.39 19.42
N ASP A 45 1.05 -11.03 18.29
CA ASP A 45 0.07 -11.56 17.32
C ASP A 45 -0.07 -13.08 17.38
N SER A 46 0.87 -13.76 18.03
CA SER A 46 0.83 -15.21 18.25
C SER A 46 1.65 -15.59 19.49
N PRO A 47 1.47 -16.79 20.07
CA PRO A 47 2.24 -17.23 21.24
C PRO A 47 3.77 -17.16 21.05
N LEU A 48 4.26 -17.34 19.82
CA LEU A 48 5.68 -17.21 19.48
C LEU A 48 6.24 -15.81 19.75
N GLY A 49 5.40 -14.77 19.68
CA GLY A 49 5.81 -13.39 19.87
C GLY A 49 5.87 -12.91 21.31
N GLU A 50 5.25 -13.62 22.25
CA GLU A 50 5.28 -13.24 23.67
C GLU A 50 6.68 -13.00 24.23
N PRO A 51 7.66 -13.92 24.07
CA PRO A 51 9.00 -13.69 24.60
C PRO A 51 9.69 -12.48 23.93
N THR A 52 9.42 -12.27 22.63
CA THR A 52 9.99 -11.15 21.88
C THR A 52 9.40 -9.82 22.35
N ALA A 53 8.08 -9.73 22.49
CA ALA A 53 7.41 -8.52 22.99
C ALA A 53 7.82 -8.17 24.42
N LYS A 54 7.88 -9.17 25.33
CA LYS A 54 8.33 -8.97 26.71
C LYS A 54 9.76 -8.44 26.77
N TYR A 55 10.65 -8.96 25.92
CA TYR A 55 12.01 -8.45 25.82
C TYR A 55 12.01 -6.98 25.40
N TRP A 56 11.35 -6.62 24.30
CA TRP A 56 11.36 -5.23 23.82
C TRP A 56 10.64 -4.24 24.75
N TYR A 57 9.60 -4.66 25.48
CA TYR A 57 8.97 -3.83 26.52
C TYR A 57 9.92 -3.40 27.62
N SER A 58 10.97 -4.19 27.89
CA SER A 58 11.99 -3.86 28.89
C SER A 58 13.07 -2.90 28.39
N GLN A 59 13.02 -2.49 27.12
CA GLN A 59 14.06 -1.72 26.45
C GLN A 59 13.51 -0.33 26.01
N PRO A 60 13.59 0.69 26.88
CA PRO A 60 12.99 2.00 26.60
C PRO A 60 13.63 2.71 25.41
N ASP A 61 14.93 2.50 25.20
CA ASP A 61 15.70 3.04 24.08
C ASP A 61 15.21 2.53 22.72
N ILE A 62 14.86 1.24 22.62
CA ILE A 62 14.27 0.68 21.41
C ILE A 62 12.86 1.21 21.16
N LEU A 63 12.04 1.32 22.21
CA LEU A 63 10.68 1.87 22.07
C LEU A 63 10.70 3.33 21.63
N GLU A 64 11.57 4.15 22.22
CA GLU A 64 11.77 5.54 21.82
C GLU A 64 12.27 5.64 20.37
N SER A 65 13.24 4.80 20.00
CA SER A 65 13.74 4.75 18.62
C SER A 65 12.63 4.37 17.63
N ASP A 66 11.84 3.33 17.92
CA ASP A 66 10.76 2.88 17.03
C ASP A 66 9.60 3.90 16.94
N LEU A 67 9.33 4.64 18.02
CA LEU A 67 8.41 5.79 17.99
C LEU A 67 8.92 6.91 17.09
N ALA A 68 10.23 7.22 17.15
CA ALA A 68 10.84 8.27 16.36
C ALA A 68 10.83 7.97 14.84
N GLU A 69 10.68 6.69 14.43
CA GLU A 69 10.61 6.31 13.02
C GLU A 69 9.40 6.88 12.28
N VAL A 70 8.33 7.27 13.00
CA VAL A 70 7.18 7.97 12.39
C VAL A 70 7.65 9.26 11.70
N ASP A 71 8.50 10.06 12.36
CA ASP A 71 9.03 11.29 11.78
C ASP A 71 10.25 11.02 10.90
N ARG A 72 11.21 10.26 11.43
CA ARG A 72 12.52 10.05 10.83
C ARG A 72 12.46 9.26 9.53
N VAL A 73 11.58 8.26 9.45
CA VAL A 73 11.43 7.41 8.26
C VAL A 73 10.15 7.75 7.53
N CYS A 74 8.99 7.71 8.17
CA CYS A 74 7.74 7.86 7.41
C CYS A 74 7.58 9.28 6.86
N ARG A 75 7.52 10.32 7.70
CA ARG A 75 7.32 11.70 7.20
C ARG A 75 8.47 12.17 6.32
N HIS A 76 9.71 11.88 6.70
CA HIS A 76 10.88 12.19 5.88
C HIS A 76 10.77 11.58 4.48
N ASN A 77 10.57 10.26 4.38
CA ASN A 77 10.51 9.59 3.09
C ASN A 77 9.27 9.98 2.29
N TYR A 78 8.14 10.25 2.94
CA TYR A 78 6.97 10.80 2.24
C TYR A 78 7.36 12.08 1.51
N GLY A 79 8.02 13.02 2.18
CA GLY A 79 8.51 14.25 1.56
C GLY A 79 9.48 14.00 0.40
N VAL A 80 10.46 13.11 0.60
CA VAL A 80 11.46 12.77 -0.43
C VAL A 80 10.83 12.14 -1.67
N PHE A 81 9.87 11.23 -1.50
CA PHE A 81 9.26 10.48 -2.59
C PHE A 81 8.04 11.16 -3.21
N THR A 82 7.44 12.17 -2.56
CA THR A 82 6.21 12.86 -3.03
C THR A 82 6.25 13.21 -4.52
N PRO A 83 7.31 13.82 -5.08
CA PRO A 83 7.35 14.18 -6.50
C PRO A 83 7.30 12.97 -7.45
N PHE A 84 7.74 11.80 -7.00
CA PHE A 84 7.90 10.59 -7.81
C PHE A 84 6.79 9.56 -7.61
N SER A 85 6.06 9.65 -6.49
CA SER A 85 5.00 8.70 -6.14
C SER A 85 3.64 9.39 -5.96
N VAL A 86 3.50 10.20 -4.91
CA VAL A 86 2.23 10.83 -4.52
C VAL A 86 1.69 11.75 -5.60
N ASP A 87 2.54 12.62 -6.13
CA ASP A 87 2.17 13.63 -7.14
C ASP A 87 2.26 13.09 -8.56
N ARG A 88 2.77 11.86 -8.74
CA ARG A 88 2.96 11.27 -10.06
C ARG A 88 1.61 11.12 -10.75
N ARG A 89 1.50 11.67 -11.95
CA ARG A 89 0.36 11.49 -12.86
C ARG A 89 0.87 11.08 -14.23
N VAL A 90 0.25 10.06 -14.81
CA VAL A 90 0.55 9.61 -16.18
C VAL A 90 -0.77 9.51 -16.94
N GLN A 91 -0.84 10.20 -18.07
CA GLN A 91 -2.04 10.23 -18.90
C GLN A 91 -2.32 8.86 -19.54
N PRO A 92 -3.60 8.45 -19.63
CA PRO A 92 -3.97 7.22 -20.33
C PRO A 92 -3.77 7.33 -21.83
N LYS A 93 -3.38 6.20 -22.42
CA LYS A 93 -3.51 5.94 -23.85
C LYS A 93 -4.83 5.20 -24.06
N VAL A 94 -5.62 5.67 -25.02
CA VAL A 94 -6.96 5.15 -25.30
C VAL A 94 -7.03 4.71 -26.75
N GLU A 95 -7.49 3.48 -26.95
CA GLU A 95 -7.74 2.90 -28.26
C GLU A 95 -9.13 2.28 -28.31
N ILE A 96 -9.87 2.52 -29.39
CA ILE A 96 -11.19 1.93 -29.62
C ILE A 96 -11.09 0.97 -30.80
N TYR A 97 -11.52 -0.27 -30.59
CA TYR A 97 -11.58 -1.26 -31.65
C TYR A 97 -12.85 -2.11 -31.56
N GLN A 98 -13.21 -2.72 -32.69
CA GLN A 98 -14.30 -3.69 -32.74
C GLN A 98 -13.85 -5.02 -32.13
N MET A 99 -14.70 -5.61 -31.30
CA MET A 99 -14.43 -6.91 -30.71
C MET A 99 -14.46 -7.99 -31.81
N GLN A 100 -13.35 -8.69 -32.03
CA GLN A 100 -13.33 -9.85 -32.93
C GLN A 100 -14.11 -11.00 -32.29
N SER A 101 -15.25 -11.37 -32.89
CA SER A 101 -16.12 -12.42 -32.37
C SER A 101 -15.57 -13.78 -32.77
N GLY A 102 -14.79 -14.42 -31.89
CA GLY A 102 -14.18 -15.73 -32.16
C GLY A 102 -15.15 -16.91 -32.17
N SER A 103 -16.38 -16.75 -31.64
CA SER A 103 -17.33 -17.88 -31.49
C SER A 103 -18.77 -17.53 -31.09
N LEU A 104 -19.12 -16.27 -30.80
CA LEU A 104 -20.51 -15.87 -30.48
C LEU A 104 -21.19 -15.16 -31.67
N PRO A 105 -22.52 -15.28 -31.79
CA PRO A 105 -23.31 -14.51 -32.76
C PRO A 105 -22.94 -13.03 -32.67
N GLN A 106 -22.76 -12.40 -33.84
CA GLN A 106 -22.24 -11.05 -34.04
C GLN A 106 -22.87 -10.02 -33.09
N THR A 107 -22.21 -9.79 -31.96
CA THR A 107 -22.49 -8.62 -31.15
C THR A 107 -21.55 -7.54 -31.63
N ASN A 108 -22.09 -6.47 -32.23
CA ASN A 108 -21.35 -5.27 -32.63
C ASN A 108 -20.87 -4.53 -31.36
N ARG A 109 -19.84 -5.09 -30.71
CA ARG A 109 -19.26 -4.56 -29.48
C ARG A 109 -18.01 -3.76 -29.81
N LEU A 110 -17.93 -2.58 -29.21
CA LEU A 110 -16.70 -1.80 -29.16
C LEU A 110 -15.98 -2.09 -27.85
N VAL A 111 -14.65 -2.11 -27.92
CA VAL A 111 -13.77 -2.17 -26.75
C VAL A 111 -13.05 -0.85 -26.65
N CYS A 112 -13.08 -0.24 -25.46
CA CYS A 112 -12.24 0.89 -25.11
C CYS A 112 -11.08 0.35 -24.28
N TYR A 113 -9.91 0.23 -24.92
CA TYR A 113 -8.69 -0.18 -24.26
C TYR A 113 -8.00 1.06 -23.70
N VAL A 114 -7.88 1.11 -22.38
CA VAL A 114 -7.26 2.22 -21.66
C VAL A 114 -6.05 1.71 -20.90
N ALA A 115 -4.87 2.24 -21.19
CA ALA A 115 -3.62 1.71 -20.66
C ALA A 115 -2.56 2.79 -20.41
N GLY A 116 -1.52 2.41 -19.65
CA GLY A 116 -0.32 3.23 -19.45
C GLY A 116 -0.50 4.43 -18.53
N PHE A 117 -1.58 4.48 -17.73
CA PHE A 117 -1.86 5.59 -16.83
C PHE A 117 -1.52 5.31 -15.36
N TYR A 118 -1.49 6.38 -14.57
CA TYR A 118 -1.35 6.33 -13.12
C TYR A 118 -1.91 7.62 -12.50
N PRO A 119 -2.59 7.57 -11.34
CA PRO A 119 -2.89 6.37 -10.53
C PRO A 119 -3.97 5.49 -11.17
N ALA A 120 -4.36 4.40 -10.51
CA ALA A 120 -5.21 3.37 -11.11
C ALA A 120 -6.69 3.79 -11.19
N GLU A 121 -7.10 4.79 -10.41
CA GLU A 121 -8.45 5.33 -10.41
C GLU A 121 -8.76 5.99 -11.76
N ILE A 122 -9.84 5.54 -12.41
CA ILE A 122 -10.26 6.04 -13.72
C ILE A 122 -11.79 6.01 -13.85
N GLY A 123 -12.33 6.98 -14.59
CA GLY A 123 -13.71 6.98 -15.06
C GLY A 123 -13.76 6.82 -16.58
N VAL A 124 -14.60 5.92 -17.09
CA VAL A 124 -14.82 5.71 -18.53
C VAL A 124 -16.31 5.87 -18.80
N LYS A 125 -16.64 6.68 -19.80
CA LYS A 125 -18.01 6.93 -20.26
C LYS A 125 -18.11 6.71 -21.76
N TRP A 126 -19.25 6.22 -22.21
CA TRP A 126 -19.58 6.09 -23.63
C TRP A 126 -20.60 7.14 -24.02
N PHE A 127 -20.54 7.59 -25.26
CA PHE A 127 -21.53 8.50 -25.84
C PHE A 127 -21.96 7.95 -27.19
N LYS A 128 -23.25 8.04 -27.49
CA LYS A 128 -23.82 7.78 -28.82
C LYS A 128 -24.45 9.06 -29.33
N ASN A 129 -23.91 9.61 -30.42
CA ASN A 129 -24.38 10.86 -31.02
C ASN A 129 -24.45 12.03 -30.00
N GLY A 130 -23.50 12.10 -29.09
CA GLY A 130 -23.43 13.16 -28.06
C GLY A 130 -24.32 12.95 -26.83
N GLN A 131 -25.10 11.87 -26.78
CA GLN A 131 -25.87 11.47 -25.59
C GLN A 131 -25.15 10.34 -24.85
N GLU A 132 -25.06 10.46 -23.53
CA GLU A 132 -24.53 9.41 -22.63
C GLU A 132 -25.51 8.22 -22.56
#